data_AF-A0A8J3QNL7-F1
#
_entry.id   AF-A0A8J3QNL7-F1
#
_cell.length_a   1.000
_cell.length_b   1.000
_cell.length_c   1.000
_cell.angle_alpha   90.00
_cell.angle_beta   90.00
_cell.angle_gamma   90.00
#
_symmetry.space_group_name_H-M   'P 1'
#
loop_
_entity.id
_entity.type
_entity.pdbx_description
1 polymer ?
#
loop_
_entity_poly.entity_id
_entity_poly.type
_entity_poly.pdbx_seq_one_letter_code
_entity_poly.pdbx_strand_id
1 'polypeptide(L)'
;MGMRTWGRIATVLAAVAVAAGLFVAGRASVGTGGVRDHAYHQGYTAGAATGHADGLREGRAIQLTQSLPSDRQQAVRDAFTAGYTAGENDVFDGYDGGWGLSQPYVVVLVPGSGGATYRIDSRVELQPGRSYYLCPGSAGQLCQASR
;
A
#
# COMPACT_ATOMS: atom_id res chain seq x y z
N MET A 1 9.91 -51.65 45.30
CA MET A 1 9.75 -50.18 45.22
C MET A 1 10.54 -49.71 44.00
N GLY A 2 9.93 -49.66 42.80
CA GLY A 2 10.75 -49.42 41.58
C GLY A 2 9.99 -49.12 40.29
N MET A 3 8.78 -49.66 40.08
CA MET A 3 8.08 -49.46 38.80
C MET A 3 7.28 -48.15 38.70
N ARG A 4 6.75 -47.61 39.82
CA ARG A 4 5.92 -46.39 39.81
C ARG A 4 6.72 -45.10 39.63
N THR A 5 7.96 -45.04 40.12
CA THR A 5 8.86 -43.89 39.97
C THR A 5 9.44 -43.80 38.56
N TRP A 6 9.74 -44.95 37.95
CA TRP A 6 10.29 -45.02 36.58
C TRP A 6 9.28 -44.57 35.51
N GLY A 7 8.01 -44.95 35.67
CA GLY A 7 6.93 -44.49 34.78
C GLY A 7 6.78 -42.97 34.77
N ARG A 8 6.87 -42.31 35.94
CA ARG A 8 6.77 -40.84 36.05
C ARG A 8 7.96 -40.12 35.41
N ILE A 9 9.16 -40.66 35.57
CA ILE A 9 10.38 -40.10 34.93
C ILE A 9 10.27 -40.19 33.40
N ALA A 10 9.80 -41.33 32.87
CA ALA A 10 9.61 -41.50 31.44
C ALA A 10 8.58 -40.52 30.85
N THR A 11 7.48 -40.24 31.55
CA THR A 11 6.47 -39.28 31.08
C THR A 11 7.01 -37.85 31.02
N VAL A 12 7.77 -37.43 32.04
CA VAL A 12 8.38 -36.09 32.08
C VAL A 12 9.39 -35.94 30.93
N LEU A 13 10.25 -36.93 30.70
CA LEU A 13 11.21 -36.89 29.61
C LEU A 13 10.54 -36.84 28.23
N ALA A 14 9.45 -37.59 28.03
CA ALA A 14 8.68 -37.53 26.79
C ALA A 14 8.05 -36.13 26.57
N ALA A 15 7.48 -35.54 27.62
CA ALA A 15 6.91 -34.19 27.55
C ALA A 15 7.98 -33.13 27.23
N VAL A 16 9.17 -33.23 27.83
CA VAL A 16 10.29 -32.32 27.54
C VAL A 16 10.78 -32.49 26.11
N ALA A 17 10.88 -33.72 25.60
CA ALA A 17 11.29 -33.99 24.23
C ALA A 17 10.28 -33.44 23.20
N VAL A 18 8.98 -33.58 23.46
CA VAL A 18 7.92 -33.00 22.62
C VAL A 18 7.98 -31.47 22.65
N ALA A 19 8.13 -30.86 23.83
CA ALA A 19 8.25 -29.41 23.95
C ALA A 19 9.49 -28.88 23.23
N ALA A 20 10.63 -29.55 23.36
CA ALA A 20 11.86 -29.21 22.65
C ALA A 20 11.71 -29.37 21.13
N GLY A 21 11.07 -30.45 20.67
CA GLY A 21 10.77 -30.69 19.26
C GLY A 21 9.87 -29.61 18.67
N LEU A 22 8.80 -29.24 19.36
CA LEU A 22 7.89 -28.16 18.96
C LEU A 22 8.59 -26.80 18.98
N PHE A 23 9.47 -26.54 19.94
CA PHE A 23 10.26 -25.31 19.99
C PHE A 23 11.22 -25.18 18.80
N VAL A 24 11.96 -26.25 18.49
CA VAL A 24 12.88 -26.27 17.34
C VAL A 24 12.11 -26.18 16.03
N ALA A 25 11.00 -26.93 15.89
CA ALA A 25 10.13 -26.84 14.72
C ALA A 25 9.57 -25.43 14.55
N GLY A 26 9.07 -24.81 15.62
CA GLY A 26 8.61 -23.42 15.63
C GLY A 26 9.69 -22.45 15.17
N ARG A 27 10.92 -22.61 15.63
CA ARG A 27 12.07 -21.77 15.24
C ARG A 27 12.52 -21.99 13.80
N ALA A 28 12.40 -23.21 13.28
CA ALA A 28 12.70 -23.52 11.88
C ALA A 28 11.58 -23.08 10.91
N SER A 29 10.31 -23.04 11.38
CA SER A 29 9.16 -22.56 10.60
C SER A 29 9.00 -21.05 10.57
N VAL A 30 9.73 -20.30 11.41
CA VAL A 30 9.84 -18.85 11.26
C VAL A 30 10.66 -18.59 10.00
N GLY A 31 9.97 -18.18 8.92
CA GLY A 31 10.52 -17.99 7.58
C GLY A 31 11.91 -17.34 7.58
N THR A 32 12.79 -17.94 6.77
CA THR A 32 14.17 -17.50 6.52
C THR A 32 14.23 -16.00 6.24
N GLY A 33 15.27 -15.34 6.79
CA GLY A 33 15.37 -13.88 6.93
C GLY A 33 15.01 -13.08 5.67
N GLY A 34 15.29 -13.58 4.46
CA GLY A 34 14.97 -12.90 3.21
C GLY A 34 13.48 -12.62 2.98
N VAL A 35 12.56 -13.50 3.42
CA VAL A 35 11.11 -13.26 3.27
C VAL A 35 10.62 -12.22 4.28
N ARG A 36 11.18 -12.23 5.50
CA ARG A 36 10.88 -11.23 6.54
C ARG A 36 11.43 -9.86 6.17
N ASP A 37 12.65 -9.79 5.63
CA ASP A 37 13.26 -8.54 5.21
C ASP A 37 12.49 -7.91 4.05
N HIS A 38 12.07 -8.71 3.06
CA HIS A 38 11.23 -8.21 1.96
C HIS A 38 9.88 -7.68 2.44
N ALA A 39 9.17 -8.43 3.28
CA ALA A 39 7.88 -8.00 3.83
C ALA A 39 8.03 -6.77 4.75
N TYR A 40 9.10 -6.71 5.54
CA TYR A 40 9.42 -5.56 6.38
C TYR A 40 9.71 -4.32 5.55
N HIS A 41 10.56 -4.43 4.52
CA HIS A 41 10.87 -3.31 3.64
C HIS A 41 9.64 -2.82 2.87
N GLN A 42 8.81 -3.73 2.35
CA GLN A 42 7.54 -3.35 1.70
C GLN A 42 6.57 -2.66 2.66
N GLY A 43 6.41 -3.18 3.89
CA GLY A 43 5.55 -2.58 4.90
C GLY A 43 6.06 -1.20 5.34
N TYR A 44 7.38 -1.05 5.51
CA TYR A 44 8.01 0.21 5.87
C TYR A 44 7.84 1.28 4.79
N THR A 45 8.09 0.95 3.51
CA THR A 45 7.93 1.92 2.42
C THR A 45 6.46 2.29 2.19
N ALA A 46 5.55 1.33 2.29
CA ALA A 46 4.11 1.59 2.20
C ALA A 46 3.63 2.50 3.34
N GLY A 47 4.08 2.23 4.57
CA GLY A 47 3.76 3.07 5.73
C GLY A 47 4.33 4.48 5.62
N ALA A 48 5.58 4.61 5.16
CA ALA A 48 6.22 5.91 4.94
C ALA A 48 5.50 6.74 3.86
N ALA A 49 5.09 6.10 2.75
CA ALA A 49 4.34 6.77 1.69
C ALA A 49 2.96 7.24 2.18
N THR A 50 2.25 6.39 2.91
CA THR A 50 0.93 6.72 3.48
C THR A 50 1.04 7.88 4.47
N GLY A 51 1.98 7.81 5.42
CA GLY A 51 2.18 8.87 6.41
C GLY A 51 2.63 10.20 5.78
N HIS A 52 3.41 10.17 4.70
CA HIS A 52 3.78 11.36 3.97
C HIS A 52 2.56 12.01 3.28
N ALA A 53 1.72 11.21 2.62
CA ALA A 53 0.50 11.70 1.98
C ALA A 53 -0.47 12.30 3.02
N ASP A 54 -0.67 11.64 4.15
CA ASP A 54 -1.50 12.13 5.25
C ASP A 54 -0.97 13.45 5.82
N GLY A 55 0.34 13.55 6.04
CA GLY A 55 0.98 14.78 6.51
C GLY A 55 0.82 15.95 5.54
N LEU A 56 0.90 15.70 4.23
CA LEU A 56 0.64 16.73 3.22
C LEU A 56 -0.82 17.17 3.19
N ARG A 57 -1.77 16.23 3.35
CA ARG A 57 -3.21 16.53 3.43
C ARG A 57 -3.51 17.43 4.62
N GLU A 58 -3.05 17.02 5.81
CA GLU A 58 -3.25 17.78 7.05
C GLU A 58 -2.55 19.14 6.98
N GLY A 59 -1.31 19.19 6.47
CA GLY A 59 -0.57 20.45 6.29
C GLY A 59 -1.32 21.46 5.43
N ARG A 60 -1.95 21.02 4.32
CA ARG A 60 -2.79 21.88 3.48
C ARG A 60 -4.09 22.29 4.16
N ALA A 61 -4.75 21.37 4.86
CA ALA A 61 -5.96 21.68 5.62
C ALA A 61 -5.69 22.73 6.69
N ILE A 62 -4.56 22.62 7.41
CA ILE A 62 -4.09 23.65 8.34
C ILE A 62 -3.84 24.94 7.58
N GLN A 63 -3.04 24.94 6.50
CA GLN A 63 -2.71 26.13 5.71
C GLN A 63 -3.94 26.92 5.24
N LEU A 64 -5.00 26.23 4.82
CA LEU A 64 -6.27 26.85 4.40
C LEU A 64 -7.04 27.49 5.56
N THR A 65 -6.83 27.03 6.79
CA THR A 65 -7.60 27.46 7.95
C THR A 65 -6.88 28.43 8.89
N GLN A 66 -5.57 28.65 8.70
CA GLN A 66 -4.76 29.51 9.58
C GLN A 66 -5.22 30.97 9.61
N SER A 67 -5.76 31.45 8.49
CA SER A 67 -6.26 32.82 8.36
C SER A 67 -7.73 32.98 8.74
N LEU A 68 -8.41 31.88 9.12
CA LEU A 68 -9.82 31.88 9.45
C LEU A 68 -10.05 32.05 10.96
N PRO A 69 -11.13 32.74 11.37
CA PRO A 69 -11.58 32.74 12.76
C PRO A 69 -11.88 31.32 13.25
N SER A 70 -11.62 31.05 14.53
CA SER A 70 -11.63 29.69 15.13
C SER A 70 -12.96 28.96 15.00
N ASP A 71 -14.07 29.68 15.02
CA ASP A 71 -15.44 29.17 14.86
C ASP A 71 -15.69 28.57 13.46
N ARG A 72 -14.92 28.97 12.44
CA ARG A 72 -15.05 28.49 11.05
C ARG A 72 -13.97 27.53 10.62
N GLN A 73 -12.90 27.37 11.39
CA GLN A 73 -11.78 26.50 11.01
C GLN A 73 -12.22 25.05 10.84
N GLN A 74 -13.02 24.51 11.78
CA GLN A 74 -13.45 23.11 11.70
C GLN A 74 -14.29 22.84 10.46
N ALA A 75 -15.29 23.67 10.19
CA ALA A 75 -16.16 23.51 9.02
C ALA A 75 -15.38 23.55 7.70
N VAL A 76 -14.34 24.40 7.59
CA VAL A 76 -13.49 24.46 6.39
C VAL A 76 -12.55 23.27 6.30
N ARG A 77 -12.00 22.76 7.41
CA ARG A 77 -11.24 21.49 7.40
C ARG A 77 -12.12 20.33 6.96
N ASP A 78 -13.33 20.23 7.48
CA ASP A 78 -14.27 19.16 7.12
C ASP A 78 -14.64 19.24 5.63
N ALA A 79 -14.93 20.44 5.12
CA ALA A 79 -15.20 20.65 3.71
C ALA A 79 -13.99 20.32 2.82
N PHE A 80 -12.77 20.67 3.26
CA PHE A 80 -11.54 20.31 2.55
C PHE A 80 -11.34 18.80 2.52
N THR A 81 -11.48 18.11 3.64
CA THR A 81 -11.35 16.65 3.72
C THR A 81 -12.41 15.97 2.86
N ALA A 82 -13.67 16.41 2.94
CA ALA A 82 -14.75 15.87 2.11
C ALA A 82 -14.48 16.06 0.61
N GLY A 83 -14.06 17.26 0.20
CA GLY A 83 -13.69 17.53 -1.19
C GLY A 83 -12.45 16.77 -1.65
N TYR A 84 -11.47 16.58 -0.76
CA TYR A 84 -10.27 15.80 -1.03
C TYR A 84 -10.61 14.32 -1.25
N THR A 85 -11.42 13.72 -0.37
CA THR A 85 -11.88 12.33 -0.50
C THR A 85 -12.76 12.12 -1.73
N ALA A 86 -13.67 13.07 -2.02
CA ALA A 86 -14.47 13.01 -3.24
C ALA A 86 -13.57 13.06 -4.50
N GLY A 87 -12.62 13.99 -4.54
CA GLY A 87 -11.68 14.12 -5.66
C GLY A 87 -10.75 12.91 -5.81
N GLU A 88 -10.30 12.29 -4.71
CA GLU A 88 -9.56 11.04 -4.76
C GLU A 88 -10.37 9.97 -5.49
N ASN A 89 -11.63 9.75 -5.10
CA ASN A 89 -12.49 8.76 -5.73
C ASN A 89 -12.82 9.09 -7.19
N ASP A 90 -13.13 10.36 -7.49
CA ASP A 90 -13.50 10.82 -8.84
C ASP A 90 -12.34 10.66 -9.84
N VAL A 91 -11.08 10.84 -9.40
CA VAL A 91 -9.90 10.58 -10.25
C VAL A 91 -9.83 9.12 -10.69
N PHE A 92 -10.36 8.21 -9.87
CA PHE A 92 -10.42 6.80 -10.21
C PHE A 92 -11.68 6.42 -11.00
N ASP A 93 -12.65 7.32 -11.11
CA ASP A 93 -13.94 7.09 -11.76
C ASP A 93 -13.91 7.41 -13.28
N GLY A 94 -14.96 7.02 -14.01
CA GLY A 94 -15.11 7.33 -15.44
C GLY A 94 -14.38 6.40 -16.42
N TYR A 95 -13.97 5.21 -15.97
CA TYR A 95 -13.37 4.18 -16.82
C TYR A 95 -14.09 2.84 -16.68
N ASP A 96 -14.45 2.24 -17.83
CA ASP A 96 -15.35 1.08 -18.03
C ASP A 96 -14.95 -0.27 -17.38
N GLY A 97 -13.99 -0.27 -16.44
CA GLY A 97 -13.55 -1.48 -15.72
C GLY A 97 -12.96 -1.23 -14.33
N GLY A 98 -12.99 0.00 -13.80
CA GLY A 98 -12.41 0.32 -12.49
C GLY A 98 -10.88 0.15 -12.45
N TRP A 99 -10.26 0.26 -11.28
CA TRP A 99 -8.82 0.05 -11.11
C TRP A 99 -8.54 -1.32 -10.51
N GLY A 100 -7.58 -2.04 -11.08
CA GLY A 100 -7.05 -3.26 -10.47
C GLY A 100 -6.21 -2.90 -9.25
N LEU A 101 -6.60 -3.41 -8.09
CA LEU A 101 -5.77 -3.27 -6.88
C LEU A 101 -4.43 -3.97 -7.10
N SER A 102 -3.35 -3.29 -6.69
CA SER A 102 -1.97 -3.77 -6.84
C SER A 102 -1.53 -4.02 -8.29
N GLN A 103 -2.24 -3.47 -9.28
CA GLN A 103 -1.83 -3.52 -10.68
C GLN A 103 -1.05 -2.26 -11.07
N PRO A 104 0.10 -2.38 -11.75
CA PRO A 104 0.84 -1.23 -12.26
C PRO A 104 0.17 -0.68 -13.54
N TYR A 105 0.08 0.65 -13.65
CA TYR A 105 -0.50 1.35 -14.81
C TYR A 105 0.46 2.42 -15.39
N VAL A 106 0.42 2.62 -16.70
CA VAL A 106 0.90 3.85 -17.37
C VAL A 106 -0.29 4.79 -17.49
N VAL A 107 -0.14 6.03 -17.02
CA VAL A 107 -1.19 7.06 -17.07
C VAL A 107 -0.72 8.26 -17.90
N VAL A 108 -1.61 8.79 -18.74
CA VAL A 108 -1.41 10.04 -19.47
C VAL A 108 -2.30 11.10 -18.86
N LEU A 109 -1.71 12.24 -18.50
CA LEU A 109 -2.42 13.39 -17.96
C LEU A 109 -2.60 14.46 -19.04
N VAL A 110 -3.74 15.12 -19.02
CA VAL A 110 -4.04 16.31 -19.83
C VAL A 110 -4.51 17.45 -18.92
N PRO A 111 -4.54 18.71 -19.39
CA PRO A 111 -5.08 19.81 -18.62
C PRO A 111 -6.48 19.50 -18.07
N GLY A 112 -6.67 19.76 -16.77
CA GLY A 112 -7.94 19.62 -16.09
C GLY A 112 -8.89 20.79 -16.35
N SER A 113 -10.08 20.72 -15.77
CA SER A 113 -11.06 21.81 -15.75
C SER A 113 -11.71 21.92 -14.37
N GLY A 114 -12.47 22.98 -14.10
CA GLY A 114 -13.21 23.11 -12.82
C GLY A 114 -12.33 23.26 -11.58
N GLY A 115 -11.13 23.83 -11.72
CA GLY A 115 -10.19 24.02 -10.60
C GLY A 115 -9.18 22.89 -10.39
N ALA A 116 -9.32 21.76 -11.09
CA ALA A 116 -8.28 20.74 -11.16
C ALA A 116 -7.21 21.11 -12.20
N THR A 117 -5.93 21.06 -11.83
CA THR A 117 -4.81 21.37 -12.75
C THR A 117 -4.67 20.31 -13.85
N TYR A 118 -4.91 19.04 -13.52
CA TYR A 118 -4.76 17.91 -14.43
C TYR A 118 -5.97 16.98 -14.33
N ARG A 119 -6.24 16.24 -15.41
CA ARG A 119 -7.13 15.08 -15.42
C ARG A 119 -6.44 13.92 -16.14
N ILE A 120 -6.83 12.69 -15.80
CA ILE A 120 -6.37 11.51 -16.54
C ILE A 120 -7.08 11.51 -17.90
N ASP A 121 -6.31 11.35 -18.97
CA ASP A 121 -6.80 11.18 -20.35
C ASP A 121 -6.92 9.72 -20.72
N SER A 122 -5.87 8.95 -20.43
CA SER A 122 -5.83 7.52 -20.66
C SER A 122 -5.00 6.78 -19.63
N ARG A 123 -5.29 5.48 -19.50
CA ARG A 123 -4.56 4.55 -18.65
C ARG A 123 -4.37 3.23 -19.38
N VAL A 124 -3.24 2.57 -19.15
CA VAL A 124 -2.99 1.23 -19.64
C VAL A 124 -2.32 0.40 -18.53
N GLU A 125 -2.87 -0.77 -18.23
CA GLU A 125 -2.23 -1.73 -17.33
C GLU A 125 -0.91 -2.23 -17.93
N LEU A 126 0.14 -2.25 -17.11
CA LEU A 126 1.43 -2.81 -17.51
C LEU A 126 1.30 -4.33 -17.61
N GLN A 127 1.61 -4.85 -18.79
CA GLN A 127 1.58 -6.28 -19.07
C GLN A 127 3.01 -6.85 -19.02
N PRO A 128 3.19 -8.07 -18.47
CA PRO A 128 4.46 -8.78 -18.54
C PRO A 128 4.95 -8.95 -19.98
N GLY A 129 6.26 -8.79 -20.21
CA GLY A 129 6.87 -8.98 -21.53
C GLY A 129 6.59 -7.86 -22.53
N ARG A 130 6.01 -6.73 -22.11
CA ARG A 130 5.73 -5.57 -22.97
C ARG A 130 6.63 -4.39 -22.62
N SER A 131 7.13 -3.72 -23.65
CA SER A 131 7.83 -2.45 -23.56
C SER A 131 6.85 -1.32 -23.86
N TYR A 132 6.89 -0.28 -23.02
CA TYR A 132 6.06 0.92 -23.12
C TYR A 132 6.98 2.11 -23.39
N TYR A 133 6.68 2.91 -24.42
CA TYR A 133 7.52 4.03 -24.84
C TYR A 133 6.71 5.10 -25.57
N LEU A 134 7.27 6.30 -25.69
CA LEU A 134 6.65 7.38 -26.47
C LEU A 134 6.73 7.05 -27.96
N CYS A 135 5.61 7.17 -28.66
CA CYS A 135 5.58 6.93 -30.09
C CYS A 135 6.52 7.93 -30.83
N PRO A 136 7.35 7.45 -31.78
CA PRO A 136 8.24 8.33 -32.55
C PRO A 136 7.46 9.44 -33.26
N GLY A 137 7.95 10.69 -33.13
CA GLY A 137 7.36 11.84 -33.83
C GLY A 137 6.05 12.38 -33.23
N SER A 138 5.60 11.87 -32.08
CA SER A 138 4.42 12.39 -31.38
C SER A 138 4.74 12.74 -29.92
N ALA A 139 4.33 13.94 -29.49
CA ALA A 139 4.45 14.34 -28.09
C ALA A 139 3.23 13.83 -27.32
N GLY A 140 3.44 12.83 -26.45
CA GLY A 140 2.42 12.38 -25.49
C GLY A 140 1.62 11.14 -25.88
N GLN A 141 1.87 10.51 -27.04
CA GLN A 141 1.22 9.25 -27.39
C GLN A 141 2.03 8.05 -26.88
N LEU A 142 1.33 7.12 -26.22
CA LEU A 142 1.91 5.89 -25.70
C LEU A 142 1.88 4.78 -26.76
N CYS A 143 3.06 4.21 -27.03
CA CYS A 143 3.26 3.04 -27.88
C CYS A 143 3.67 1.83 -27.04
N GLN A 144 3.37 0.64 -27.56
CA GLN A 144 3.67 -0.64 -26.90
C GLN A 144 4.23 -1.63 -27.92
N ALA A 145 5.23 -2.40 -27.50
CA ALA A 145 5.76 -3.52 -28.28
C ALA A 145 6.00 -4.73 -27.37
N SER A 146 5.90 -5.93 -27.94
CA SER A 146 6.39 -7.14 -27.29
C SER A 146 7.92 -7.10 -27.20
N ARG A 147 8.49 -7.56 -26.09
CA ARG A 147 9.92 -7.84 -25.99
C ARG A 147 10.29 -9.17 -26.62
#